data_AF-A0A7C8R2N3-F1
#
_entry.id   AF-A0A7C8R2N3-F1
#
_cell.length_a   1.000
_cell.length_b   1.000
_cell.length_c   1.000
_cell.angle_alpha   90.00
_cell.angle_beta   90.00
_cell.angle_gamma   90.00
#
_symmetry.space_group_name_H-M   'P 1'
#
loop_
_entity.id
_entity.type
_entity.pdbx_description
1 polymer ?
#
loop_
_entity_poly.entity_id
_entity_poly.type
_entity_poly.pdbx_seq_one_letter_code
_entity_poly.pdbx_strand_id
1 'polypeptide(L)'
;MSDADARETKLDAKIYDWQGYDLTEEELNISLDDFKVKYCDSDGRPQRKKMTFSAKPSQSMIDRNTDTQTGQLIPNSCGTIWIEFSPEPSIGIKQMRVFAHTIVEHNFHTGVFITMAPLTSSAAKIIPTVAPSVIECFLEQDLLVNITRHELVPQHVLMSREDKRKLLERYRLKETQLPRIQQADPVAKYFGLKRGMVVKIIRKSETAGRYASYRWVY
;
A
#
# COMPACT_ATOMS: atom_id res chain seq x y z
N MET A 1 -29.01 2.55 -11.67
CA MET A 1 -27.77 2.43 -10.87
C MET A 1 -28.17 2.79 -9.45
N SER A 2 -28.21 1.79 -8.56
CA SER A 2 -28.72 1.94 -7.20
C SER A 2 -27.76 2.78 -6.35
N ASP A 3 -28.29 3.50 -5.36
CA ASP A 3 -27.52 4.28 -4.38
C ASP A 3 -26.46 3.47 -3.58
N ALA A 4 -26.47 2.14 -3.71
CA ALA A 4 -25.46 1.24 -3.17
C ALA A 4 -24.14 1.31 -3.96
N ASP A 5 -24.20 1.35 -5.30
CA ASP A 5 -23.01 1.37 -6.17
C ASP A 5 -22.23 2.69 -6.04
N ALA A 6 -22.93 3.80 -5.77
CA ALA A 6 -22.34 5.12 -5.60
C ALA A 6 -21.72 5.36 -4.21
N ARG A 7 -22.13 4.56 -3.21
CA ARG A 7 -21.50 4.53 -1.87
C ARG A 7 -20.27 3.63 -1.85
N GLU A 8 -20.22 2.61 -2.70
CA GLU A 8 -19.08 1.70 -2.84
C GLU A 8 -17.83 2.36 -3.46
N THR A 9 -17.97 3.45 -4.22
CA THR A 9 -16.82 4.19 -4.79
C THR A 9 -16.22 5.24 -3.86
N LYS A 10 -16.63 5.29 -2.58
CA LYS A 10 -15.86 5.99 -1.56
C LYS A 10 -14.62 5.17 -1.24
N LEU A 11 -13.56 5.37 -2.02
CA LEU A 11 -12.20 5.06 -1.60
C LEU A 11 -11.97 5.82 -0.30
N ASP A 12 -12.23 5.10 0.78
CA ASP A 12 -12.41 5.59 2.13
C ASP A 12 -11.07 6.13 2.59
N ALA A 13 -10.87 7.44 2.45
CA ALA A 13 -9.56 8.07 2.42
C ALA A 13 -8.85 8.17 3.80
N LYS A 14 -9.06 7.16 4.67
CA LYS A 14 -7.99 6.57 5.51
C LYS A 14 -7.27 5.40 4.83
N ILE A 15 -7.34 5.29 3.50
CA ILE A 15 -6.43 4.46 2.70
C ILE A 15 -4.98 4.92 2.85
N TYR A 16 -4.73 6.10 3.42
CA TYR A 16 -3.46 6.83 3.35
C TYR A 16 -2.76 7.14 4.68
N ASP A 17 -3.08 6.45 5.77
CA ASP A 17 -2.05 6.21 6.81
C ASP A 17 -0.99 5.18 6.32
N TRP A 18 -0.99 4.92 5.00
CA TRP A 18 -0.07 4.07 4.31
C TRP A 18 1.29 4.73 4.23
N GLN A 19 2.12 4.34 5.20
CA GLN A 19 3.59 4.43 5.18
C GLN A 19 4.20 5.77 5.58
N GLY A 20 3.44 6.79 5.94
CA GLY A 20 4.00 8.10 6.30
C GLY A 20 4.47 8.86 5.07
N TYR A 21 3.64 8.90 4.03
CA TYR A 21 3.72 9.89 2.96
C TYR A 21 2.89 11.13 3.35
N ASP A 22 3.34 12.30 2.93
CA ASP A 22 2.61 13.54 3.17
C ASP A 22 1.45 13.66 2.17
N LEU A 23 0.23 13.56 2.69
CA LEU A 23 -1.03 13.75 1.95
C LEU A 23 -1.89 14.75 2.70
N THR A 24 -2.59 15.61 1.97
CA THR A 24 -3.37 16.69 2.58
C THR A 24 -4.70 16.16 3.13
N GLU A 25 -5.18 16.68 4.26
CA GLU A 25 -6.47 16.25 4.83
C GLU A 25 -7.66 16.47 3.87
N GLU A 26 -7.54 17.44 2.96
CA GLU A 26 -8.50 17.73 1.90
C GLU A 26 -8.56 16.61 0.84
N GLU A 27 -7.42 16.02 0.50
CA GLU A 27 -7.37 14.81 -0.34
C GLU A 27 -7.90 13.59 0.42
N LEU A 28 -7.71 13.55 1.74
CA LEU A 28 -8.15 12.45 2.60
C LEU A 28 -9.65 12.47 2.93
N ASN A 29 -10.33 13.61 2.77
CA ASN A 29 -11.73 13.75 3.16
C ASN A 29 -12.55 14.44 2.06
N ILE A 30 -12.24 14.15 0.79
CA ILE A 30 -13.03 14.65 -0.33
C ILE A 30 -14.47 14.11 -0.26
N SER A 31 -15.45 15.00 -0.38
CA SER A 31 -16.85 14.58 -0.45
C SER A 31 -17.16 13.89 -1.79
N LEU A 32 -18.24 13.11 -1.86
CA LEU A 32 -18.64 12.47 -3.13
C LEU A 32 -18.99 13.51 -4.20
N ASP A 33 -19.57 14.63 -3.79
CA ASP A 33 -19.97 15.70 -4.71
C ASP A 33 -18.74 16.43 -5.25
N ASP A 34 -17.78 16.77 -4.39
CA ASP A 34 -16.51 17.36 -4.79
C ASP A 34 -15.70 16.41 -5.68
N PHE A 35 -15.73 15.11 -5.37
CA PHE A 35 -15.10 14.09 -6.20
C PHE A 35 -15.68 14.07 -7.62
N LYS A 36 -17.02 14.08 -7.74
CA LYS A 36 -17.68 14.13 -9.06
C LYS A 36 -17.32 15.40 -9.82
N VAL A 37 -17.31 16.55 -9.15
CA VAL A 37 -16.94 17.83 -9.77
C VAL A 37 -15.49 17.81 -10.28
N LYS A 38 -14.57 17.23 -9.51
CA LYS A 38 -13.14 17.24 -9.81
C LYS A 38 -12.72 16.17 -10.83
N TYR A 39 -13.31 14.98 -10.75
CA TYR A 39 -12.84 13.79 -11.47
C TYR A 39 -13.83 13.19 -12.46
N CYS A 40 -15.10 13.62 -12.51
CA CYS A 40 -16.04 13.15 -13.53
C CYS A 40 -16.15 14.08 -14.73
N ASP A 41 -16.60 13.54 -15.87
CA ASP A 41 -17.01 14.33 -17.03
C ASP A 41 -18.45 14.86 -16.90
N SER A 42 -18.92 15.59 -17.91
CA SER A 42 -20.29 16.12 -17.99
C SER A 42 -21.37 15.02 -17.92
N ASP A 43 -21.02 13.79 -18.29
CA ASP A 43 -21.90 12.64 -18.30
C ASP A 43 -21.83 11.85 -16.96
N GLY A 44 -21.07 12.37 -15.99
CA GLY A 44 -20.89 11.76 -14.67
C GLY A 44 -19.94 10.55 -14.66
N ARG A 45 -19.21 10.27 -15.74
CA ARG A 45 -18.26 9.17 -15.82
C ARG A 45 -16.90 9.57 -15.22
N PRO A 46 -16.28 8.71 -14.40
CA PRO A 46 -15.00 9.01 -13.78
C PRO A 46 -13.85 9.01 -14.79
N GLN A 47 -13.11 10.12 -14.85
CA GLN A 47 -11.90 10.28 -15.65
C GLN A 47 -10.67 9.82 -14.86
N ARG A 48 -10.42 8.51 -14.88
CA ARG A 48 -9.32 7.85 -14.14
C ARG A 48 -7.93 8.48 -14.34
N LYS A 49 -7.64 8.98 -15.56
CA LYS A 49 -6.37 9.69 -15.84
C LYS A 49 -6.15 10.93 -14.97
N LYS A 50 -7.22 11.60 -14.52
CA LYS A 50 -7.14 12.76 -13.61
C LYS A 50 -6.93 12.36 -12.15
N MET A 51 -7.20 11.10 -11.80
CA MET A 51 -7.06 10.58 -10.44
C MET A 51 -5.62 10.18 -10.12
N THR A 52 -4.72 10.23 -11.09
CA THR A 52 -3.29 9.97 -10.93
C THR A 52 -2.62 11.07 -10.11
N PHE A 53 -1.80 10.70 -9.13
CA PHE A 53 -1.09 11.66 -8.28
C PHE A 53 0.24 11.07 -7.75
N SER A 54 1.10 11.95 -7.22
CA SER A 54 2.37 11.57 -6.59
C SER A 54 2.41 12.03 -5.14
N ALA A 55 3.06 11.27 -4.25
CA ALA A 55 3.24 11.68 -2.86
C ALA A 55 4.71 11.56 -2.42
N LYS A 56 5.16 12.49 -1.57
CA LYS A 56 6.51 12.52 -1.02
C LYS A 56 6.54 11.90 0.38
N PRO A 57 7.62 11.22 0.78
CA PRO A 57 7.72 10.66 2.12
C PRO A 57 7.72 11.78 3.16
N SER A 58 6.99 11.59 4.25
CA SER A 58 6.98 12.48 5.41
C SER A 58 8.33 12.46 6.12
N GLN A 59 8.61 13.51 6.90
CA GLN A 59 9.82 13.57 7.72
C GLN A 59 9.94 12.34 8.65
N SER A 60 8.84 11.91 9.26
CA SER A 60 8.81 10.74 10.13
C SER A 60 9.19 9.43 9.42
N MET A 61 8.94 9.34 8.12
CA MET A 61 9.31 8.18 7.30
C MET A 61 10.79 8.23 6.93
N ILE A 62 11.31 9.41 6.60
CA ILE A 62 12.72 9.64 6.31
C ILE A 62 13.55 9.31 7.55
N ASP A 63 13.17 9.81 8.72
CA ASP A 63 13.89 9.60 9.98
C ASP A 63 13.97 8.10 10.34
N ARG A 64 12.87 7.35 10.17
CA ARG A 64 12.82 5.90 10.43
C ARG A 64 13.68 5.07 9.47
N ASN A 65 13.94 5.59 8.28
CA ASN A 65 14.73 4.92 7.24
C ASN A 65 16.15 5.51 7.11
N THR A 66 16.52 6.42 8.00
CA THR A 66 17.87 6.99 8.08
C THR A 66 18.73 6.12 8.98
N ASP A 67 19.93 5.79 8.53
CA ASP A 67 20.87 5.01 9.32
C ASP A 67 21.40 5.86 10.48
N THR A 68 21.13 5.41 11.70
CA THR A 68 21.59 6.04 12.95
C THR A 68 23.11 6.21 13.06
N GLN A 69 23.92 5.42 12.33
CA GLN A 69 25.38 5.50 12.39
C GLN A 69 25.97 6.51 11.40
N THR A 70 25.36 6.64 10.21
CA THR A 70 25.88 7.50 9.13
C THR A 70 25.10 8.79 8.97
N GLY A 71 23.89 8.88 9.56
CA GLY A 71 22.98 10.02 9.40
C GLY A 71 22.43 10.15 7.98
N GLN A 72 22.66 9.16 7.11
CA GLN A 72 22.22 9.15 5.72
C GLN A 72 21.03 8.21 5.53
N LEU A 73 20.15 8.57 4.59
CA LEU A 73 19.05 7.71 4.21
C LEU A 73 19.58 6.38 3.68
N ILE A 74 19.05 5.27 4.17
CA ILE A 74 19.42 3.93 3.67
C ILE A 74 19.09 3.89 2.17
N PRO A 75 20.02 3.50 1.28
CA PRO A 75 19.75 3.47 -0.15
C PRO A 75 18.53 2.61 -0.48
N ASN A 76 17.65 3.11 -1.37
CA ASN A 76 16.41 2.45 -1.80
C ASN A 76 15.42 2.10 -0.67
N SER A 77 15.50 2.78 0.48
CA SER A 77 14.62 2.51 1.64
C SER A 77 13.25 3.19 1.55
N CYS A 78 13.22 4.47 1.15
CA CYS A 78 12.00 5.23 0.88
C CYS A 78 12.26 6.32 -0.16
N GLY A 79 11.23 6.72 -0.90
CA GLY A 79 11.31 7.81 -1.88
C GLY A 79 9.92 8.16 -2.41
N THR A 80 9.84 9.08 -3.37
CA THR A 80 8.55 9.52 -3.92
C THR A 80 7.78 8.37 -4.55
N ILE A 81 6.46 8.36 -4.35
CA ILE A 81 5.54 7.38 -4.94
C ILE A 81 4.70 7.99 -6.05
N TRP A 82 4.33 7.15 -7.01
CA TRP A 82 3.45 7.49 -8.13
C TRP A 82 2.25 6.54 -8.13
N ILE A 83 1.03 7.09 -8.04
CA ILE A 83 -0.21 6.32 -8.07
C ILE A 83 -0.93 6.61 -9.37
N GLU A 84 -1.20 5.59 -10.18
CA GLU A 84 -1.90 5.71 -11.46
C GLU A 84 -3.10 4.78 -11.54
N PHE A 85 -4.24 5.35 -11.95
CA PHE A 85 -5.47 4.59 -12.21
C PHE A 85 -5.59 4.30 -13.70
N SER A 86 -5.60 3.01 -14.06
CA SER A 86 -5.74 2.63 -15.45
C SER A 86 -7.17 2.86 -15.95
N PRO A 87 -7.38 3.59 -17.06
CA PRO A 87 -8.70 3.70 -17.68
C PRO A 87 -9.11 2.44 -18.45
N GLU A 88 -8.18 1.50 -18.67
CA GLU A 88 -8.42 0.33 -19.50
C GLU A 88 -8.99 -0.83 -18.66
N PRO A 89 -10.01 -1.55 -19.17
CA PRO A 89 -10.62 -2.66 -18.45
C PRO A 89 -9.70 -3.88 -18.34
N SER A 90 -8.71 -4.02 -19.23
CA SER A 90 -7.74 -5.12 -19.25
C SER A 90 -6.34 -4.56 -19.49
N ILE A 91 -5.37 -5.05 -18.73
CA ILE A 91 -3.99 -4.55 -18.78
C ILE A 91 -3.08 -5.55 -19.47
N GLY A 92 -2.65 -5.16 -20.68
CA GLY A 92 -1.65 -5.87 -21.46
C GLY A 92 -0.21 -5.44 -21.16
N ILE A 93 0.72 -6.08 -21.86
CA ILE A 93 2.16 -5.81 -21.74
C ILE A 93 2.52 -4.38 -22.16
N LYS A 94 1.80 -3.80 -23.13
CA LYS A 94 2.08 -2.46 -23.67
C LYS A 94 1.85 -1.38 -22.61
N GLN A 95 0.70 -1.43 -21.94
CA GLN A 95 0.29 -0.49 -20.90
C GLN A 95 1.28 -0.55 -19.73
N MET A 96 1.62 -1.75 -19.28
CA MET A 96 2.57 -1.95 -18.20
C MET A 96 3.99 -1.45 -18.54
N ARG A 97 4.43 -1.55 -19.81
CA ARG A 97 5.71 -0.96 -20.24
C ARG A 97 5.69 0.55 -20.20
N VAL A 98 4.59 1.17 -20.62
CA VAL A 98 4.43 2.63 -20.55
C VAL A 98 4.51 3.08 -19.10
N PHE A 99 3.75 2.42 -18.20
CA PHE A 99 3.79 2.71 -16.78
C PHE A 99 5.21 2.53 -16.19
N ALA A 100 5.85 1.40 -16.47
CA ALA A 100 7.22 1.13 -16.04
C ALA A 100 8.22 2.19 -16.53
N HIS A 101 8.07 2.67 -17.77
CA HIS A 101 8.89 3.74 -18.31
C HIS A 101 8.70 5.03 -17.50
N THR A 102 7.45 5.42 -17.22
CA THR A 102 7.14 6.61 -16.40
C THR A 102 7.77 6.52 -15.01
N ILE A 103 7.75 5.34 -14.36
CA ILE A 103 8.39 5.14 -13.05
C ILE A 103 9.90 5.38 -13.11
N VAL A 104 10.56 4.84 -14.14
CA VAL A 104 12.02 4.95 -14.29
C VAL A 104 12.43 6.35 -14.74
N GLU A 105 11.72 6.93 -15.71
CA GLU A 105 11.99 8.26 -16.28
C GLU A 105 11.91 9.37 -15.24
N HIS A 106 10.90 9.30 -14.35
CA HIS A 106 10.72 10.27 -13.28
C HIS A 106 11.42 9.88 -11.97
N ASN A 107 12.16 8.77 -11.96
CA ASN A 107 12.90 8.27 -10.81
C ASN A 107 12.03 8.09 -9.54
N PHE A 108 10.83 7.53 -9.73
CA PHE A 108 9.95 7.16 -8.61
C PHE A 108 10.47 5.89 -7.92
N HIS A 109 10.42 5.89 -6.59
CA HIS A 109 10.86 4.73 -5.80
C HIS A 109 9.83 3.61 -5.86
N THR A 110 8.55 3.95 -5.70
CA THR A 110 7.45 2.99 -5.80
C THR A 110 6.35 3.50 -6.73
N GLY A 111 5.97 2.68 -7.72
CA GLY A 111 4.82 2.88 -8.58
C GLY A 111 3.65 2.00 -8.16
N VAL A 112 2.51 2.61 -7.86
CA VAL A 112 1.26 1.92 -7.53
C VAL A 112 0.33 2.00 -8.74
N PHE A 113 0.01 0.85 -9.32
CA PHE A 113 -0.85 0.76 -10.49
C PHE A 113 -2.18 0.13 -10.12
N ILE A 114 -3.26 0.91 -10.24
CA ILE A 114 -4.62 0.49 -9.88
C ILE A 114 -5.37 0.08 -11.14
N THR A 115 -5.87 -1.15 -11.16
CA THR A 115 -6.47 -1.78 -12.34
C THR A 115 -7.88 -2.31 -12.06
N MET A 116 -8.76 -2.31 -13.06
CA MET A 116 -10.11 -2.85 -12.91
C MET A 116 -10.13 -4.38 -12.98
N ALA A 117 -9.21 -4.97 -13.74
CA ALA A 117 -9.06 -6.42 -13.89
C ALA A 117 -7.63 -6.88 -13.58
N PRO A 118 -7.43 -8.17 -13.28
CA PRO A 118 -6.10 -8.75 -13.09
C PRO A 118 -5.17 -8.53 -14.27
N LEU A 119 -3.89 -8.33 -13.97
CA LEU A 119 -2.85 -8.24 -14.98
C LEU A 119 -2.73 -9.54 -15.78
N THR A 120 -2.50 -9.41 -17.08
CA THR A 120 -2.05 -10.55 -17.89
C THR A 120 -0.69 -11.07 -17.41
N SER A 121 -0.43 -12.37 -17.52
CA SER A 121 0.85 -12.96 -17.08
C SER A 121 2.07 -12.32 -17.77
N SER A 122 1.90 -11.84 -19.00
CA SER A 122 2.94 -11.10 -19.74
C SER A 122 3.20 -9.71 -19.15
N ALA A 123 2.15 -9.02 -18.67
CA ALA A 123 2.30 -7.73 -18.00
C ALA A 123 2.99 -7.88 -16.63
N ALA A 124 2.61 -8.90 -15.84
CA ALA A 124 3.20 -9.17 -14.53
C ALA A 124 4.73 -9.41 -14.59
N LYS A 125 5.25 -9.92 -15.72
CA LYS A 125 6.70 -10.13 -15.92
C LYS A 125 7.52 -8.83 -16.01
N ILE A 126 6.89 -7.67 -16.23
CA ILE A 126 7.57 -6.36 -16.29
C ILE A 126 7.86 -5.82 -14.89
N ILE A 127 7.05 -6.18 -13.90
CA ILE A 127 7.20 -5.70 -12.51
C ILE A 127 8.63 -5.89 -11.97
N PRO A 128 9.27 -7.07 -12.09
CA PRO A 128 10.64 -7.23 -11.59
C PRO A 128 11.72 -6.51 -12.43
N THR A 129 11.41 -6.07 -13.65
CA THR A 129 12.43 -5.48 -14.56
C THR A 129 12.76 -4.03 -14.24
N VAL A 130 11.96 -3.36 -13.40
CA VAL A 130 12.15 -1.95 -13.02
C VAL A 130 13.02 -1.75 -11.77
N ALA A 131 13.60 -2.84 -11.23
CA ALA A 131 14.52 -2.74 -10.09
C ALA A 131 15.64 -1.72 -10.40
N PRO A 132 15.98 -0.81 -9.46
CA PRO A 132 15.67 -0.83 -8.04
C PRO A 132 14.28 -0.30 -7.64
N SER A 133 13.55 0.35 -8.54
CA SER A 133 12.18 0.81 -8.27
C SER A 133 11.23 -0.37 -8.09
N VAL A 134 10.19 -0.17 -7.28
CA VAL A 134 9.19 -1.19 -6.97
C VAL A 134 7.89 -0.84 -7.69
N ILE A 135 7.28 -1.80 -8.37
CA ILE A 135 5.91 -1.65 -8.87
C ILE A 135 5.00 -2.57 -8.07
N GLU A 136 3.93 -1.99 -7.55
CA GLU A 136 2.84 -2.69 -6.87
C GLU A 136 1.55 -2.50 -7.67
N CYS A 137 0.75 -3.55 -7.78
CA CYS A 137 -0.47 -3.52 -8.57
C CYS A 137 -1.65 -3.96 -7.70
N PHE A 138 -2.71 -3.16 -7.72
CA PHE A 138 -3.91 -3.38 -6.93
C PHE A 138 -5.12 -3.43 -7.83
N LEU A 139 -6.07 -4.30 -7.49
CA LEU A 139 -7.38 -4.29 -8.11
C LEU A 139 -8.22 -3.20 -7.45
N GLU A 140 -8.95 -2.43 -8.24
CA GLU A 140 -9.85 -1.37 -7.76
C GLU A 140 -10.86 -1.94 -6.74
N GLN A 141 -11.40 -3.13 -7.01
CA GLN A 141 -12.33 -3.83 -6.11
C GLN A 141 -11.75 -4.15 -4.72
N ASP A 142 -10.43 -4.36 -4.62
CA ASP A 142 -9.76 -4.67 -3.36
C ASP A 142 -9.58 -3.41 -2.48
N LEU A 143 -9.76 -2.22 -3.07
CA LEU A 143 -9.57 -0.92 -2.41
C LEU A 143 -10.88 -0.23 -2.03
N LEU A 144 -12.05 -0.77 -2.44
CA LEU A 144 -13.37 -0.16 -2.18
C LEU A 144 -13.66 -0.04 -0.68
N VAL A 145 -13.25 -1.04 0.09
CA VAL A 145 -13.48 -1.09 1.54
C VAL A 145 -12.16 -1.19 2.26
N ASN A 146 -11.91 -0.25 3.18
CA ASN A 146 -10.75 -0.35 4.06
C ASN A 146 -10.97 -1.44 5.12
N ILE A 147 -10.45 -2.63 4.82
CA ILE A 147 -10.55 -3.81 5.69
C ILE A 147 -9.96 -3.59 7.09
N THR A 148 -9.03 -2.64 7.27
CA THR A 148 -8.39 -2.39 8.57
C THR A 148 -9.28 -1.66 9.56
N ARG A 149 -10.36 -1.02 9.08
CA ARG A 149 -11.35 -0.36 9.94
C ARG A 149 -12.39 -1.34 10.51
N HIS A 150 -12.41 -2.57 10.03
CA HIS A 150 -13.37 -3.57 10.46
C HIS A 150 -13.09 -4.00 11.91
N GLU A 151 -14.13 -4.14 12.73
CA GLU A 151 -14.00 -4.44 14.16
C GLU A 151 -13.23 -5.75 14.44
N LEU A 152 -13.47 -6.78 13.62
CA LEU A 152 -12.77 -8.07 13.75
C LEU A 152 -11.31 -8.04 13.27
N VAL A 153 -10.86 -6.96 12.63
CA VAL A 153 -9.48 -6.84 12.14
C VAL A 153 -8.65 -6.06 13.18
N PRO A 154 -7.74 -6.71 13.92
CA PRO A 154 -6.91 -6.03 14.90
C PRO A 154 -5.88 -5.10 14.24
N GLN A 155 -5.25 -4.25 15.05
CA GLN A 155 -4.22 -3.35 14.55
C GLN A 155 -2.95 -4.13 14.17
N HIS A 156 -2.45 -3.91 12.96
CA HIS A 156 -1.22 -4.50 12.45
C HIS A 156 -0.16 -3.42 12.32
N VAL A 157 1.03 -3.66 12.87
CA VAL A 157 2.17 -2.73 12.84
C VAL A 157 3.37 -3.46 12.28
N LEU A 158 3.92 -2.96 11.17
CA LEU A 158 5.14 -3.49 10.58
C LEU A 158 6.33 -3.27 11.53
N MET A 159 7.11 -4.32 11.78
CA MET A 159 8.32 -4.21 12.59
C MET A 159 9.52 -3.79 11.75
N SER A 160 10.34 -2.89 12.31
CA SER A 160 11.64 -2.56 11.73
C SER A 160 12.60 -3.75 11.79
N ARG A 161 13.69 -3.71 11.00
CA ARG A 161 14.73 -4.75 11.04
C ARG A 161 15.36 -4.86 12.44
N GLU A 162 15.56 -3.73 13.11
CA GLU A 162 16.12 -3.69 14.46
C GLU A 162 15.16 -4.27 15.50
N ASP A 163 13.88 -3.89 15.45
CA ASP A 163 12.87 -4.41 16.37
C ASP A 163 12.65 -5.91 16.18
N LYS A 164 12.66 -6.37 14.93
CA LYS A 164 12.62 -7.80 14.60
C LYS A 164 13.81 -8.54 15.22
N ARG A 165 15.03 -8.00 15.10
CA ARG A 165 16.23 -8.59 15.71
C ARG A 165 16.09 -8.67 17.24
N LYS A 166 15.71 -7.56 17.88
CA LYS A 166 15.48 -7.49 19.34
C LYS A 166 14.42 -8.50 19.80
N LEU A 167 13.34 -8.68 19.03
CA LEU A 167 12.28 -9.66 19.31
C LEU A 167 12.83 -11.09 19.31
N LEU A 168 13.54 -11.46 18.24
CA LEU A 168 14.09 -12.81 18.08
C LEU A 168 15.13 -13.13 19.16
N GLU A 169 15.99 -12.16 19.51
CA GLU A 169 16.96 -12.29 20.59
C GLU A 169 16.28 -12.44 21.97
N ARG A 170 15.28 -11.60 22.27
CA ARG A 170 14.56 -11.61 23.55
C ARG A 170 13.87 -12.94 23.82
N TYR A 171 13.24 -13.52 22.80
CA TYR A 171 12.53 -14.81 22.93
C TYR A 171 13.39 -16.02 22.56
N ARG A 172 14.64 -15.80 22.11
CA ARG A 172 15.56 -16.84 21.62
C ARG A 172 14.93 -17.73 20.54
N LEU A 173 14.24 -17.09 19.58
CA LEU A 173 13.51 -17.75 18.50
C LEU A 173 14.19 -17.52 17.15
N LYS A 174 14.02 -18.49 16.25
CA LYS A 174 14.24 -18.32 14.80
C LYS A 174 12.97 -17.78 14.15
N GLU A 175 13.12 -17.04 13.05
CA GLU A 175 11.99 -16.45 12.31
C GLU A 175 10.93 -17.50 11.90
N THR A 176 11.38 -18.69 11.52
CA THR A 176 10.52 -19.79 11.08
C THR A 176 9.64 -20.39 12.17
N GLN A 177 9.94 -20.08 13.44
CA GLN A 177 9.18 -20.52 14.62
C GLN A 177 8.05 -19.56 14.99
N LEU A 178 8.02 -18.36 14.39
CA LEU A 178 6.92 -17.43 14.59
C LEU A 178 5.65 -17.95 13.87
N PRO A 179 4.45 -17.69 14.43
CA PRO A 179 3.19 -17.92 13.72
C PRO A 179 3.22 -17.23 12.35
N ARG A 180 2.61 -17.85 11.33
CA ARG A 180 2.72 -17.38 9.95
C ARG A 180 1.50 -16.55 9.53
N ILE A 181 1.75 -15.63 8.60
CA ILE A 181 0.73 -14.96 7.79
C ILE A 181 1.09 -15.17 6.32
N GLN A 182 0.10 -15.50 5.50
CA GLN A 182 0.32 -15.70 4.07
C GLN A 182 0.56 -14.34 3.40
N GLN A 183 1.47 -14.27 2.44
CA GLN A 183 1.62 -13.07 1.61
C GLN A 183 0.32 -12.68 0.87
N ALA A 184 -0.52 -13.67 0.56
CA ALA A 184 -1.82 -13.47 -0.08
C ALA A 184 -2.94 -13.03 0.87
N ASP A 185 -2.69 -12.97 2.19
CA ASP A 185 -3.66 -12.50 3.18
C ASP A 185 -4.10 -11.06 2.84
N PRO A 186 -5.40 -10.71 2.96
CA PRO A 186 -5.89 -9.38 2.65
C PRO A 186 -5.14 -8.26 3.39
N VAL A 187 -4.80 -8.47 4.66
CA VAL A 187 -4.04 -7.49 5.45
C VAL A 187 -2.58 -7.43 5.01
N ALA A 188 -1.99 -8.58 4.64
CA ALA A 188 -0.63 -8.61 4.10
C ALA A 188 -0.53 -7.87 2.76
N LYS A 189 -1.49 -8.08 1.85
CA LYS A 189 -1.63 -7.33 0.60
C LYS A 189 -1.87 -5.85 0.89
N TYR A 190 -2.80 -5.57 1.81
CA TYR A 190 -3.13 -4.21 2.22
C TYR A 190 -1.92 -3.49 2.78
N PHE A 191 -0.92 -4.13 3.38
CA PHE A 191 0.30 -3.46 3.87
C PHE A 191 1.54 -3.65 2.97
N GLY A 192 1.40 -4.26 1.79
CA GLY A 192 2.53 -4.53 0.90
C GLY A 192 3.58 -5.46 1.53
N LEU A 193 3.17 -6.35 2.44
CA LEU A 193 4.09 -7.17 3.21
C LEU A 193 4.84 -8.16 2.32
N LYS A 194 6.18 -8.17 2.44
CA LYS A 194 7.06 -9.08 1.72
C LYS A 194 7.47 -10.25 2.59
N ARG A 195 7.77 -11.39 1.95
CA ARG A 195 8.32 -12.58 2.60
C ARG A 195 9.52 -12.21 3.48
N GLY A 196 9.57 -12.75 4.69
CA GLY A 196 10.62 -12.43 5.65
C GLY A 196 10.29 -11.27 6.59
N MET A 197 9.26 -10.46 6.31
CA MET A 197 8.82 -9.41 7.23
C MET A 197 8.08 -10.00 8.44
N VAL A 198 8.06 -9.24 9.54
CA VAL A 198 7.33 -9.58 10.76
C VAL A 198 6.36 -8.45 11.09
N VAL A 199 5.12 -8.82 11.36
CA VAL A 199 4.06 -7.89 11.76
C VAL A 199 3.68 -8.12 13.22
N LYS A 200 3.59 -7.04 13.98
CA LYS A 200 3.05 -7.02 15.34
C LYS A 200 1.55 -6.77 15.27
N ILE A 201 0.77 -7.66 15.85
CA ILE A 201 -0.69 -7.61 15.88
C ILE A 201 -1.13 -7.27 17.29
N ILE A 202 -1.83 -6.15 17.47
CA ILE A 202 -2.33 -5.68 18.76
C ILE A 202 -3.85 -5.85 18.75
N ARG A 203 -4.35 -6.71 19.64
CA ARG A 203 -5.79 -6.96 19.79
C ARG A 203 -6.25 -6.66 21.22
N LYS A 204 -7.52 -6.28 21.35
CA LYS A 204 -8.19 -6.25 22.67
C LYS A 204 -8.34 -7.69 23.16
N SER A 205 -8.09 -7.90 24.44
CA SER A 205 -8.21 -9.21 25.08
C SER A 205 -9.04 -9.04 26.34
N GLU A 206 -10.02 -9.91 26.53
CA GLU A 206 -10.89 -9.89 27.71
C GLU A 206 -10.11 -10.10 29.01
N THR A 207 -9.08 -10.94 28.98
CA THR A 207 -8.28 -11.29 30.16
C THR A 207 -7.11 -10.33 30.41
N ALA A 208 -6.44 -9.87 29.36
CA ALA A 208 -5.20 -9.09 29.47
C ALA A 208 -5.37 -7.60 29.10
N GLY A 209 -6.58 -7.17 28.73
CA GLY A 209 -6.86 -5.84 28.19
C GLY A 209 -6.32 -5.67 26.76
N ARG A 210 -5.00 -5.72 26.58
CA ARG A 210 -4.33 -5.69 25.26
C ARG A 210 -3.33 -6.83 25.15
N TYR A 211 -3.43 -7.59 24.05
CA TYR A 211 -2.52 -8.69 23.74
C TYR A 211 -1.79 -8.42 22.44
N ALA A 212 -0.46 -8.56 22.46
CA ALA A 212 0.39 -8.44 21.29
C ALA A 212 0.85 -9.82 20.81
N SER A 213 0.63 -10.10 19.53
CA SER A 213 1.12 -11.29 18.82
C SER A 213 2.06 -10.88 17.70
N TYR A 214 2.97 -11.75 17.30
CA TYR A 214 3.89 -11.50 16.18
C TYR A 214 3.69 -12.55 15.10
N ARG A 215 3.61 -12.14 13.83
CA ARG A 215 3.48 -13.07 12.70
C ARG A 215 4.55 -12.83 11.64
N TRP A 216 5.11 -13.91 11.13
CA TRP A 216 6.11 -13.92 10.06
C TRP A 216 5.44 -14.14 8.70
N VAL A 217 5.82 -13.34 7.71
CA VAL A 217 5.24 -13.37 6.36
C VAL A 217 5.95 -14.43 5.51
N TYR A 218 5.16 -15.34 4.94
CA TYR A 218 5.60 -16.45 4.09
C TYR A 218 4.93 -16.44 2.72
#